data_AF-A0A7V4QF22-F1
#
_entry.id   AF-A0A7V4QF22-F1
#
_cell.length_a   1.000
_cell.length_b   1.000
_cell.length_c   1.000
_cell.angle_alpha   90.00
_cell.angle_beta   90.00
_cell.angle_gamma   90.00
#
_symmetry.space_group_name_H-M   'P 1'
#
loop_
_entity.id
_entity.type
_entity.pdbx_description
1 polymer ?
#
loop_
_entity_poly.entity_id
_entity_poly.type
_entity_poly.pdbx_seq_one_letter_code
_entity_poly.pdbx_strand_id
1 'polypeptide(L)'
;MEKFITLTEAAKILGIGEEEVMKLAEKGEFNAFRIGGNFLRFKLKDIEEYKKKISPPLKRKVGEKVNYTWKERIYDIFYYYDFYIIVILLIIILLIIIYKF
;
A
#
# COMPACT_ATOMS: atom_id res chain seq x y z
N MET A 1 -26.47 -3.92 15.35
CA MET A 1 -25.85 -2.75 14.68
C MET A 1 -24.77 -3.25 13.73
N GLU A 2 -24.83 -2.86 12.46
CA GLU A 2 -23.73 -3.11 11.52
C GLU A 2 -22.60 -2.11 11.80
N LYS A 3 -21.39 -2.60 12.03
CA LYS A 3 -20.21 -1.76 12.28
C LYS A 3 -19.43 -1.62 10.98
N PHE A 4 -19.23 -0.37 10.55
CA PHE A 4 -18.42 -0.03 9.38
C PHE A 4 -17.05 0.48 9.83
N ILE A 5 -16.00 0.07 9.12
CA ILE A 5 -14.61 0.43 9.40
C ILE A 5 -13.99 1.13 8.19
N THR A 6 -12.89 1.86 8.43
CA THR A 6 -12.12 2.55 7.39
C THR A 6 -11.12 1.62 6.70
N LEU A 7 -10.54 2.08 5.60
CA LEU A 7 -9.46 1.37 4.88
C LEU A 7 -8.27 1.06 5.79
N THR A 8 -7.83 2.04 6.57
CA THR A 8 -6.72 1.90 7.52
C THR A 8 -7.02 0.90 8.64
N GLU A 9 -8.26 0.86 9.12
CA GLU A 9 -8.68 -0.12 10.13
C GLU A 9 -8.76 -1.53 9.53
N ALA A 10 -9.29 -1.67 8.31
CA ALA A 10 -9.32 -2.94 7.59
C ALA A 10 -7.90 -3.48 7.33
N ALA A 11 -6.99 -2.61 6.91
CA ALA A 11 -5.56 -2.92 6.73
C ALA A 11 -4.92 -3.44 8.02
N LYS A 12 -5.21 -2.80 9.17
CA LYS A 12 -4.72 -3.26 10.48
C LYS A 12 -5.30 -4.62 10.89
N ILE A 13 -6.58 -4.87 10.63
CA ILE A 13 -7.25 -6.12 11.00
C ILE A 13 -6.76 -7.30 10.14
N LEU A 14 -6.58 -7.05 8.85
CA LEU A 14 -6.09 -8.04 7.87
C LEU A 14 -4.57 -8.18 7.88
N GLY A 15 -3.83 -7.18 8.37
CA GLY A 15 -2.37 -7.19 8.41
C GLY A 15 -1.71 -7.01 7.04
N ILE A 16 -2.40 -6.36 6.10
CA ILE A 16 -1.96 -6.11 4.71
C ILE A 16 -1.93 -4.60 4.43
N GLY A 17 -1.24 -4.18 3.36
CA GLY A 17 -1.15 -2.78 2.97
C GLY A 17 -2.49 -2.20 2.50
N GLU A 18 -2.71 -0.90 2.67
CA GLU A 18 -3.97 -0.22 2.28
C GLU A 18 -4.28 -0.39 0.78
N GLU A 19 -3.26 -0.33 -0.07
CA GLU A 19 -3.38 -0.56 -1.51
C GLU A 19 -3.83 -2.00 -1.83
N GLU A 20 -3.36 -2.97 -1.05
CA GLU A 20 -3.73 -4.38 -1.21
C GLU A 20 -5.16 -4.63 -0.75
N VAL A 21 -5.60 -3.97 0.34
CA VAL A 21 -7.02 -3.97 0.75
C VAL A 21 -7.89 -3.39 -0.36
N MET A 22 -7.47 -2.30 -1.01
CA MET A 22 -8.20 -1.69 -2.11
C MET A 22 -8.30 -2.63 -3.32
N LYS A 23 -7.20 -3.28 -3.72
CA LYS A 23 -7.18 -4.28 -4.80
C LYS A 23 -8.11 -5.48 -4.51
N LEU A 24 -8.18 -5.94 -3.26
CA LEU A 24 -9.08 -7.03 -2.86
C LEU A 24 -10.55 -6.58 -2.86
N ALA A 25 -10.82 -5.35 -2.47
CA ALA A 25 -12.14 -4.75 -2.57
C ALA A 25 -12.62 -4.63 -4.03
N GLU A 26 -11.73 -4.23 -4.94
CA GLU A 26 -12.01 -4.14 -6.39
C GLU A 26 -12.24 -5.52 -7.02
N LYS A 27 -11.57 -6.55 -6.52
CA LYS A 27 -11.80 -7.95 -6.92
C LYS A 27 -13.14 -8.51 -6.41
N GLY A 28 -13.81 -7.82 -5.49
CA GLY A 28 -15.09 -8.27 -4.92
C GLY A 28 -14.95 -9.32 -3.82
N GLU A 29 -13.77 -9.47 -3.22
CA GLU A 29 -13.51 -10.43 -2.14
C GLU A 29 -14.24 -10.08 -0.83
N PHE A 30 -14.56 -8.80 -0.63
CA PHE A 30 -15.38 -8.31 0.48
C PHE A 30 -16.08 -7.00 0.10
N ASN A 31 -17.21 -6.70 0.76
CA ASN A 31 -18.03 -5.54 0.40
C ASN A 31 -17.38 -4.22 0.82
N ALA A 32 -17.18 -3.36 -0.17
CA ALA A 32 -16.69 -2.00 0.00
C ALA A 32 -17.73 -1.00 -0.49
N PHE A 33 -18.19 -0.15 0.42
CA PHE A 33 -19.16 0.90 0.14
C PHE A 33 -18.44 2.22 -0.06
N ARG A 34 -18.61 2.83 -1.24
CA ARG A 34 -18.15 4.21 -1.47
C ARG A 34 -19.18 5.17 -0.90
N ILE A 35 -18.78 5.98 0.07
CA ILE A 35 -19.59 7.02 0.69
C ILE A 35 -19.08 8.38 0.25
N GLY A 36 -19.98 9.22 -0.28
CA GLY A 36 -19.65 10.59 -0.68
C GLY A 36 -18.58 10.68 -1.78
N GLY A 37 -18.52 9.69 -2.68
CA GLY A 37 -17.61 9.66 -3.83
C GLY A 37 -16.17 9.24 -3.52
N ASN A 38 -15.64 9.57 -2.33
CA ASN A 38 -14.20 9.43 -2.03
C ASN A 38 -13.85 8.46 -0.89
N PHE A 39 -14.79 8.12 0.00
CA PHE A 39 -14.47 7.31 1.18
C PHE A 39 -14.94 5.86 1.02
N LEU A 40 -14.03 4.91 1.18
CA LEU A 40 -14.36 3.49 1.25
C LEU A 40 -14.69 3.09 2.68
N ARG A 41 -15.83 2.43 2.87
CA ARG A 41 -16.26 1.83 4.12
C ARG A 41 -16.47 0.34 3.95
N PHE A 42 -15.98 -0.42 4.92
CA PHE A 42 -16.05 -1.88 4.91
C PHE A 42 -16.92 -2.35 6.06
N LYS A 43 -17.73 -3.39 5.84
CA LYS A 43 -18.42 -4.05 6.95
C LYS A 43 -17.40 -4.85 7.75
N LEU A 44 -17.33 -4.60 9.06
CA LEU A 44 -16.38 -5.30 9.94
C LEU A 44 -16.55 -6.82 9.86
N LYS A 45 -17.80 -7.29 9.79
CA LYS A 45 -18.14 -8.71 9.70
C LYS A 45 -17.52 -9.38 8.46
N ASP A 46 -17.60 -8.72 7.31
CA ASP A 46 -17.11 -9.26 6.03
C ASP A 46 -15.59 -9.37 6.05
N ILE A 47 -14.91 -8.37 6.64
CA ILE A 47 -13.45 -8.37 6.81
C ILE A 47 -13.00 -9.47 7.79
N GLU A 48 -13.74 -9.68 8.88
CA GLU A 48 -13.47 -10.77 9.83
C GLU A 48 -13.76 -12.15 9.23
N GLU A 49 -14.82 -12.28 8.43
CA GLU A 49 -15.16 -13.52 7.74
C GLU A 49 -14.12 -13.86 6.66
N TYR A 50 -13.68 -12.84 5.91
CA TYR A 50 -12.58 -12.98 4.96
C TYR A 50 -11.32 -13.45 5.69
N LYS A 51 -10.93 -12.78 6.79
CA LYS A 51 -9.79 -13.20 7.63
C LYS A 51 -9.87 -14.67 8.06
N LYS A 52 -11.06 -15.15 8.44
CA LYS A 52 -11.29 -16.55 8.80
C LYS A 52 -11.19 -17.50 7.60
N LYS A 53 -11.72 -17.12 6.43
CA LYS A 53 -11.63 -17.92 5.19
C LYS A 53 -10.19 -18.11 4.72
N ILE A 54 -9.33 -17.10 4.89
CA ILE A 54 -7.91 -17.17 4.52
C ILE A 54 -7.06 -17.90 5.58
N SER A 55 -7.64 -18.20 6.76
CA SER A 55 -6.91 -18.81 7.89
C SER A 55 -7.33 -20.27 8.16
N PRO A 56 -6.66 -21.28 7.57
CA PRO A 56 -6.49 -22.58 8.24
C PRO A 56 -5.58 -22.41 9.47
N PRO A 57 -5.43 -23.41 10.39
CA PRO A 57 -4.56 -23.34 11.57
C PRO A 57 -3.05 -23.38 11.23
N LEU A 58 -2.68 -22.86 10.07
CA LEU A 58 -1.32 -22.77 9.59
C LEU A 58 -0.93 -21.31 9.55
N LYS A 59 -0.01 -20.95 10.46
CA LYS A 59 0.96 -19.87 10.33
C LYS A 59 1.31 -19.59 8.86
N ARG A 60 0.58 -18.71 8.17
CA ARG A 60 1.00 -18.16 6.88
C ARG A 60 0.57 -16.69 6.79
N LYS A 61 1.61 -15.86 6.89
CA LYS A 61 1.75 -14.48 6.42
C LYS A 61 0.99 -13.39 7.17
N VAL A 62 1.29 -13.29 8.46
CA VAL A 62 1.52 -11.97 9.09
C VAL A 62 2.68 -11.33 8.33
N GLY A 63 2.36 -10.42 7.40
CA GLY A 63 3.31 -9.91 6.44
C GLY A 63 3.73 -11.02 5.48
N GLU A 64 3.43 -10.85 4.20
CA GLU A 64 4.46 -11.24 3.26
C GLU A 64 5.66 -10.36 3.63
N LYS A 65 6.60 -10.92 4.40
CA LYS A 65 8.00 -10.69 4.09
C LYS A 65 8.12 -11.16 2.64
N VAL A 66 7.74 -10.30 1.69
CA VAL A 66 8.52 -10.18 0.47
C VAL A 66 9.93 -10.17 1.03
N ASN A 67 10.75 -11.14 0.61
CA ASN A 67 12.18 -10.98 0.78
C ASN A 67 12.48 -9.72 0.00
N TYR A 68 12.33 -8.56 0.67
CA TYR A 68 12.80 -7.27 0.25
C TYR A 68 14.29 -7.47 0.19
N THR A 69 14.69 -8.05 -0.93
CA THR A 69 16.06 -8.09 -1.36
C THR A 69 16.43 -6.63 -1.41
N TRP A 70 17.59 -6.26 -0.87
CA TRP A 70 18.04 -4.87 -0.79
C TRP A 70 17.79 -4.08 -2.09
N LYS A 71 17.82 -4.79 -3.24
CA LYS A 71 17.44 -4.31 -4.57
C LYS A 71 16.01 -3.75 -4.66
N GLU A 72 14.98 -4.44 -4.19
CA GLU A 72 13.58 -4.00 -4.33
C GLU A 72 13.28 -2.74 -3.51
N ARG A 73 13.84 -2.63 -2.29
CA ARG A 73 13.74 -1.39 -1.50
C ARG A 73 14.40 -0.21 -2.19
N ILE A 74 15.50 -0.46 -2.89
CA ILE A 74 16.20 0.57 -3.64
C ILE A 74 15.36 1.00 -4.85
N TYR A 75 14.74 0.07 -5.58
CA TYR A 75 13.82 0.40 -6.68
C TYR A 75 12.61 1.21 -6.23
N ASP A 76 12.00 0.87 -5.10
CA ASP A 76 10.86 1.63 -4.56
C ASP A 76 11.25 3.08 -4.24
N ILE A 77 12.46 3.29 -3.72
CA ILE A 77 13.02 4.63 -3.48
C ILE A 77 13.22 5.36 -4.82
N PHE A 78 13.84 4.71 -5.81
CA PHE A 78 14.05 5.33 -7.13
C PHE A 78 12.74 5.66 -7.86
N TYR A 79 11.71 4.83 -7.73
CA TYR A 79 10.39 5.06 -8.32
C TYR A 79 9.64 6.20 -7.63
N TYR A 80 9.69 6.27 -6.29
CA TYR A 80 9.02 7.33 -5.54
C TYR A 80 9.73 8.70 -5.65
N TYR A 81 11.05 8.71 -5.79
CA TYR A 81 11.87 9.93 -5.85
C TYR A 81 12.33 10.29 -7.27
N ASP A 82 11.69 9.79 -8.32
CA ASP A 82 12.06 10.02 -9.73
C ASP A 82 12.21 11.52 -10.08
N PHE A 83 11.28 12.36 -9.63
CA PHE A 83 11.33 13.82 -9.80
C PHE A 83 12.55 14.45 -9.11
N TYR A 84 12.86 14.02 -7.88
CA TYR A 84 13.98 14.55 -7.09
C TYR A 84 15.33 14.21 -7.71
N ILE A 85 15.45 13.05 -8.33
CA ILE A 85 16.67 12.62 -9.03
C ILE A 85 16.94 13.50 -10.24
N ILE A 86 15.90 13.84 -11.01
CA ILE A 86 16.02 14.77 -12.15
C ILE A 86 16.45 16.16 -11.66
N VAL A 87 15.87 16.64 -10.56
CA VAL A 87 16.23 17.94 -9.96
C VAL A 87 17.69 17.95 -9.52
N ILE A 88 18.17 16.90 -8.83
CA ILE A 88 19.56 16.80 -8.40
C ILE A 88 20.51 16.77 -9.60
N LEU A 89 20.18 16.02 -10.65
CA LEU A 89 20.97 15.99 -11.88
C LEU A 89 21.10 17.39 -12.50
N LEU A 90 20.00 18.13 -12.55
CA LEU A 90 19.96 19.49 -13.10
C LEU A 90 20.79 20.47 -12.26
N ILE A 91 20.73 20.36 -10.93
CA ILE A 91 21.57 21.15 -10.03
C ILE A 91 23.05 20.85 -10.25
N ILE A 92 23.43 19.59 -10.41
CA ILE A 92 24.83 19.20 -10.66
C ILE A 92 25.33 19.77 -11.99
N ILE A 93 24.51 19.71 -13.05
CA ILE A 93 24.87 20.30 -14.36
C ILE A 93 25.10 21.81 -14.23
N LEU A 94 24.21 22.51 -13.52
CA LEU A 94 24.37 23.95 -13.24
C LEU A 94 25.66 24.25 -12.49
N LEU A 95 25.96 23.48 -11.42
CA LEU A 95 27.20 23.64 -10.67
C LEU A 95 28.43 23.41 -11.55
N ILE A 96 28.43 22.38 -12.39
CA ILE A 96 29.54 22.12 -13.33
C ILE A 96 29.73 23.31 -14.28
N ILE A 97 28.64 23.88 -14.81
CA ILE A 97 28.72 25.06 -15.68
C ILE A 97 29.32 26.24 -14.92
N ILE A 98 28.85 26.51 -13.69
CA ILE A 98 29.32 27.63 -12.87
C ILE A 98 30.81 27.49 -12.50
N TYR A 99 31.28 26.29 -12.14
CA TYR A 99 32.67 26.08 -11.74
C TYR A 99 33.64 25.93 -12.91
N LYS A 100 33.14 25.57 -14.10
CA LYS A 100 33.95 25.46 -15.32
C LYS A 100 34.11 26.80 -16.02
N PHE A 101 33.19 27.74 -15.81
CA PHE A 101 33.22 29.11 -16.31
C PHE A 101 33.93 30.03 -15.33
#